data_AF-A0AAX1BJU6-F1
#
_entry.id   AF-A0AAX1BJU6-F1
#
_cell.length_a   1.000
_cell.length_b   1.000
_cell.length_c   1.000
_cell.angle_alpha   90.00
_cell.angle_beta   90.00
_cell.angle_gamma   90.00
#
_symmetry.space_group_name_H-M   'P 1'
#
loop_
_entity.id
_entity.type
_entity.pdbx_description
1 polymer ?
#
loop_
_entity_poly.entity_id
_entity_poly.type
_entity_poly.pdbx_seq_one_letter_code
_entity_poly.pdbx_strand_id
1 'polypeptide(L)' 'MFKNSTKIAIVHDWLDVYAGAEKVLECLLSMFPNADLFCIVDYMPADKRGFLAKIKITTT' A
#
# COMPACT_ATOMS: atom_id res chain seq x y z
N MET A 1 -19.84 12.31 -14.27
CA MET A 1 -18.56 12.10 -13.55
C MET A 1 -18.86 11.99 -12.08
N PHE A 2 -18.77 10.79 -11.49
CA PHE A 2 -18.85 10.64 -10.03
C PHE A 2 -17.59 11.26 -9.43
N LYS A 3 -17.73 12.39 -8.74
CA LYS A 3 -16.69 12.90 -7.84
C LYS A 3 -16.70 11.98 -6.63
N ASN A 4 -15.98 10.87 -6.71
CA ASN A 4 -16.03 9.80 -5.73
C ASN A 4 -15.41 10.31 -4.41
N SER A 5 -16.24 10.72 -3.46
CA SER A 5 -15.83 11.22 -2.14
C SER A 5 -15.50 10.09 -1.15
N THR A 6 -15.31 8.86 -1.65
CA THR A 6 -14.98 7.71 -0.81
C THR A 6 -13.50 7.71 -0.52
N LYS A 7 -13.16 7.97 0.75
CA LYS A 7 -11.80 7.81 1.27
C LYS A 7 -11.55 6.33 1.52
N ILE A 8 -10.46 5.80 0.96
CA ILE A 8 -10.09 4.39 1.05
C ILE A 8 -8.76 4.31 1.79
N ALA A 9 -8.68 3.40 2.75
CA ALA A 9 -7.45 3.08 3.45
C ALA A 9 -7.18 1.57 3.29
N ILE A 10 -5.93 1.23 3.03
CA ILE A 10 -5.45 -0.15 2.97
C ILE A 10 -4.53 -0.34 4.18
N VAL A 11 -4.80 -1.36 4.98
CA VAL A 11 -4.01 -1.71 6.16
C VAL A 11 -3.28 -3.01 5.88
N HIS A 12 -1.96 -2.99 6.07
CA HIS A 12 -1.09 -4.15 5.92
C HIS A 12 -0.37 -4.40 7.24
N ASP A 13 -0.33 -5.65 7.69
CA ASP A 13 0.23 -6.00 8.99
C ASP A 13 1.76 -6.03 8.97
N TRP A 14 2.37 -6.63 7.95
CA TRP A 14 3.82 -6.87 7.94
C TRP A 14 4.47 -6.65 6.57
N LEU A 15 5.23 -5.56 6.42
CA LEU A 15 5.92 -5.19 5.18
C LEU A 15 7.43 -5.43 5.31
N ASP A 16 7.93 -6.58 4.84
CA ASP A 16 9.34 -6.98 5.02
C ASP A 16 9.99 -7.54 3.75
N VAL A 17 9.27 -8.40 3.01
CA VAL A 17 9.75 -9.03 1.77
C VAL A 17 8.69 -9.00 0.69
N TYR A 18 9.07 -9.04 -0.59
CA TYR A 18 8.08 -9.12 -1.67
C TYR A 18 7.66 -10.57 -1.89
N ALA A 19 6.51 -10.96 -1.35
CA ALA A 19 5.95 -12.30 -1.40
C ALA A 19 4.47 -12.27 -1.81
N GLY A 20 3.68 -13.24 -1.33
CA GLY A 20 2.28 -13.41 -1.74
C GLY A 20 1.38 -12.25 -1.33
N ALA A 21 1.56 -11.74 -0.10
CA ALA A 21 0.72 -10.67 0.42
C ALA A 21 0.99 -9.34 -0.29
N GLU A 22 2.25 -9.08 -0.65
CA GLU A 22 2.70 -7.87 -1.33
C GLU A 22 2.24 -7.84 -2.80
N LYS A 23 2.13 -9.01 -3.44
CA LYS A 23 1.49 -9.12 -4.77
C LYS A 23 0.01 -8.77 -4.72
N VAL A 24 -0.69 -9.18 -3.66
CA VAL A 24 -2.09 -8.78 -3.45
C VAL A 24 -2.18 -7.28 -3.14
N LEU A 25 -1.29 -6.78 -2.28
CA LEU A 25 -1.18 -5.36 -1.98
C LEU A 25 -0.99 -4.54 -3.26
N GLU A 26 -0.04 -4.91 -4.12
CA GLU A 26 0.20 -4.27 -5.42
C GLU A 26 -1.06 -4.18 -6.29
N CYS A 27 -1.81 -5.28 -6.39
CA CYS A 27 -3.09 -5.29 -7.11
C CYS A 27 -4.11 -4.33 -6.48
N LEU A 28 -4.22 -4.30 -5.14
CA LEU A 28 -5.12 -3.38 -4.44
C LEU A 28 -4.71 -1.92 -4.66
N LEU A 29 -3.42 -1.60 -4.60
CA LEU A 29 -2.91 -0.25 -4.86
C LEU A 29 -3.19 0.19 -6.31
N SER A 30 -3.11 -0.73 -7.27
CA SER A 30 -3.47 -0.48 -8.67
C SER A 30 -4.97 -0.18 -8.84
N MET A 31 -5.84 -0.91 -8.13
CA MET A 31 -7.29 -0.69 -8.15
C MET A 31 -7.72 0.59 -7.42
N PHE A 32 -6.97 0.98 -6.39
CA PHE A 32 -7.26 2.13 -5.54
C PHE A 32 -6.06 3.09 -5.47
N PRO A 33 -5.72 3.79 -6.56
CA PRO A 33 -4.50 4.61 -6.65
C PRO A 33 -4.46 5.81 -5.71
N ASN A 34 -5.58 6.16 -5.08
CA ASN A 34 -5.69 7.26 -4.12
C ASN A 34 -5.88 6.75 -2.68
N ALA A 35 -5.69 5.45 -2.42
CA ALA A 35 -5.82 4.90 -1.07
C ALA A 35 -4.63 5.30 -0.19
N ASP A 36 -4.90 5.57 1.09
CA ASP A 36 -3.85 5.69 2.10
C ASP A 36 -3.36 4.30 2.52
N LEU A 37 -2.05 4.08 2.60
CA LEU A 37 -1.45 2.82 3.05
C LEU A 37 -0.92 2.96 4.49
N PHE A 38 -1.41 2.08 5.36
CA PHE A 38 -0.97 1.96 6.74
C PHE A 38 -0.30 0.60 6.95
N CYS A 39 0.88 0.60 7.57
CA CYS A 39 1.58 -0.62 7.94
C CYS A 39 1.83 -0.67 9.45
N ILE A 40 1.60 -1.83 10.09
CA ILE A 40 1.95 -2.03 11.51
C ILE A 40 3.47 -2.23 11.64
N VAL A 41 4.04 -3.05 10.78
CA VAL A 41 5.48 -3.29 10.72
C VAL A 41 6.01 -3.00 9.32
N ASP A 42 7.09 -2.22 9.26
CA ASP A 42 7.73 -1.82 8.01
C ASP A 42 9.25 -1.97 8.08
N TYR A 43 9.75 -3.13 7.66
CA TYR A 43 11.17 -3.46 7.55
C TYR A 43 11.67 -3.55 6.10
N MET A 44 10.77 -3.40 5.12
CA MET A 44 11.11 -3.52 3.70
C MET A 44 12.16 -2.48 3.30
N PRO A 45 13.31 -2.91 2.72
CA PRO A 45 14.33 -2.01 2.20
C PRO A 45 13.80 -1.07 1.11
N ALA A 46 14.26 0.19 1.07
CA ALA A 46 13.75 1.21 0.15
C ALA A 46 13.88 0.82 -1.33
N ASP A 47 14.95 0.12 -1.70
CA ASP A 47 15.23 -0.41 -3.04
C ASP A 47 14.26 -1.52 -3.47
N LYS A 48 13.56 -2.16 -2.52
CA LYS A 48 12.56 -3.20 -2.78
C LYS A 48 11.12 -2.70 -2.82
N ARG A 49 10.90 -1.39 -2.63
CA ARG A 49 9.56 -0.78 -2.56
C ARG A 49 8.97 -0.35 -3.91
N GLY A 50 9.56 -0.77 -5.03
CA GLY A 50 9.14 -0.36 -6.38
C GLY A 50 7.65 -0.59 -6.67
N PHE A 51 7.03 -1.58 -6.02
CA PHE A 51 5.62 -1.93 -6.19
C PHE A 51 4.62 -1.05 -5.42
N LEU A 52 5.06 -0.23 -4.45
CA LEU A 52 4.19 0.54 -3.55
C LEU A 52 3.65 1.87 -4.15
N ALA A 53 3.59 1.97 -5.48
CA ALA A 53 2.87 3.00 -6.26
C ALA A 53 2.85 4.43 -5.67
N LYS A 54 3.98 5.09 -5.37
CA LYS A 54 4.04 6.48 -4.84
C LYS A 54 3.03 6.82 -3.71
N ILE A 55 2.59 5.84 -2.94
CA ILE A 55 1.61 6.07 -1.87
C ILE A 55 2.33 6.66 -0.66
N LYS A 56 1.68 7.62 -0.01
CA LYS A 56 2.16 8.16 1.27
C LYS A 56 1.96 7.09 2.34
N ILE A 57 3.03 6.38 2.70
CA ILE A 57 3.00 5.39 3.77
C ILE A 57 2.96 6.13 5.10
N THR A 58 1.98 5.79 5.95
CA THR A 58 1.92 6.28 7.33
C THR A 58 2.07 5.08 8.27
N THR A 59 3.18 5.02 8.98
CA THR A 59 3.48 4.03 10.03
C THR A 59 3.22 4.66 11.40
N THR A 60 2.70 3.89 12.36
CA THR A 60 2.57 4.30 13.77
C THR A 60 3.61 3.59 14.61
#